data_AF-A0A920ABM2-F1
#
_entry.id   AF-A0A920ABM2-F1
#
_cell.length_a   1.000
_cell.length_b   1.000
_cell.length_c   1.000
_cell.angle_alpha   90.00
_cell.angle_beta   90.00
_cell.angle_gamma   90.00
#
_symmetry.space_group_name_H-M   'P 1'
#
loop_
_entity.id
_entity.type
_entity.pdbx_description
1 polymer ?
#
loop_
_entity_poly.entity_id
_entity_poly.type
_entity_poly.pdbx_seq_one_letter_code
_entity_poly.pdbx_strand_id
1 'polypeptide(L)'
;MISLDKLRKRSGLVIAAIGFALLAFLLGDLMNSGTSLLNGSQGILGEINNKVVDYREFETEAQNIDRFFNGQQDRNGLRDKLWSDKVNEVVMDEQYEDIGLMVSSEELAGLTFGYKSAEMSSTARQFFGAATQDVSSEQLASVIQQIHDTDPLRWMYFENIILKERLSQKYSNLVRQGLTASNIDAQVYYNDQGAQTSGRYVFKPFDTNIEVTDSEIQAYYRENKEEYPQDESRELTLAILRFSRQILTKKK
;
A
#
# COMPACT_ATOMS: atom_id res chain seq x y z
N MET A 1 33.74 -59.99 35.73
CA MET A 1 32.57 -59.39 36.40
C MET A 1 32.68 -57.87 36.31
N ILE A 2 31.86 -57.25 35.45
CA ILE A 2 31.61 -55.81 35.50
C ILE A 2 30.39 -55.65 36.42
N SER A 3 30.64 -55.19 37.65
CA SER A 3 29.59 -54.96 38.64
C SER A 3 28.70 -53.78 38.23
N LEU A 4 27.39 -53.90 38.50
CA LEU A 4 26.36 -52.88 38.22
C LEU A 4 26.68 -51.48 38.80
N ASP A 5 27.63 -51.37 39.72
CA ASP A 5 28.12 -50.10 40.27
C ASP A 5 28.83 -49.19 39.26
N LYS A 6 29.40 -49.72 38.17
CA LYS A 6 30.04 -48.89 37.13
C LYS A 6 29.04 -48.17 36.22
N LEU A 7 27.77 -48.59 36.20
CA LEU A 7 26.71 -47.93 35.43
C LEU A 7 26.11 -46.73 36.20
N ARG A 8 26.02 -46.83 37.54
CA ARG A 8 25.54 -45.74 38.43
C ARG A 8 26.51 -44.55 38.52
N LYS A 9 27.81 -44.75 38.29
CA LYS A 9 28.83 -43.67 38.28
C LYS A 9 28.91 -42.89 36.97
N ARG A 10 28.18 -43.28 35.91
CA ARG A 10 28.17 -42.59 34.61
C ARG A 10 26.80 -42.01 34.23
N SER A 11 25.76 -42.24 35.03
CA SER A 11 24.42 -41.69 34.79
C SER A 11 24.41 -40.16 34.73
N GLY A 12 25.20 -39.48 35.57
CA GLY A 12 25.33 -38.03 35.54
C GLY A 12 25.94 -37.48 34.24
N LEU A 13 26.96 -38.17 33.70
CA LEU A 13 27.56 -37.80 32.40
C LEU A 13 26.59 -38.02 31.23
N VAL A 14 25.77 -39.07 31.31
CA VAL A 14 24.75 -39.35 30.30
C VAL A 14 23.64 -38.29 30.33
N ILE A 15 23.17 -37.90 31.52
CA ILE A 15 22.17 -36.83 31.68
C ILE A 15 22.72 -35.50 31.18
N ALA A 16 23.98 -35.17 31.49
CA ALA A 16 24.64 -33.96 31.00
C ALA A 16 24.78 -33.96 29.47
N ALA A 17 25.13 -35.10 28.86
CA ALA A 17 25.22 -35.22 27.41
C ALA A 17 23.87 -35.07 26.72
N ILE A 18 22.79 -35.61 27.30
CA ILE A 18 21.43 -35.44 26.77
C ILE A 18 20.97 -33.98 26.93
N GLY A 19 21.22 -33.36 28.09
CA GLY A 19 20.92 -31.94 28.31
C GLY A 19 21.68 -31.03 27.34
N PHE A 20 22.95 -31.32 27.10
CA PHE A 20 23.78 -30.59 26.12
C PHE A 20 23.28 -30.80 24.68
N ALA A 21 22.86 -32.00 24.30
CA ALA A 21 22.30 -32.28 22.98
C ALA A 21 20.97 -31.55 22.76
N LEU A 22 20.10 -31.48 23.78
CA LEU A 22 18.85 -30.71 23.72
C LEU A 22 19.13 -29.20 23.65
N LEU A 23 20.12 -28.70 24.40
CA LEU A 23 20.52 -27.30 24.35
C LEU A 23 21.14 -26.94 22.99
N ALA A 24 21.98 -27.81 22.44
CA ALA A 24 22.57 -27.65 21.11
C ALA A 24 21.52 -27.74 19.99
N PHE A 25 20.49 -28.58 20.16
CA PHE A 25 19.34 -28.64 19.25
C PHE A 25 18.55 -27.32 19.26
N LEU A 26 18.26 -26.77 20.44
CA LEU A 26 17.57 -25.46 20.56
C LEU A 26 18.39 -24.32 19.97
N LEU A 27 19.70 -24.31 20.18
CA LEU A 27 20.60 -23.30 19.60
C LEU A 27 20.78 -23.48 18.08
N GLY A 28 20.79 -24.73 17.59
CA GLY A 28 20.80 -25.04 16.16
C GLY A 28 19.51 -24.63 15.45
N ASP A 29 18.37 -24.77 16.11
CA ASP A 29 17.07 -24.36 15.58
C ASP A 29 16.95 -22.82 15.49
N LEU A 30 17.43 -22.10 16.51
CA LEU A 30 17.55 -20.64 16.49
C LEU A 30 18.49 -20.13 15.38
N MET A 31 19.59 -20.84 15.11
CA MET A 31 20.52 -20.49 14.04
C MET A 31 19.97 -20.83 12.65
N ASN A 32 19.18 -21.91 12.51
CA ASN A 32 18.45 -22.25 11.28
C ASN A 32 17.32 -21.25 10.96
N SER A 33 16.67 -20.66 11.97
CA SER A 33 15.76 -19.52 11.76
C SER A 33 16.49 -18.23 11.36
N GLY A 34 17.78 -18.09 11.67
CA GLY A 34 18.63 -16.94 11.26
C GLY A 34 19.02 -16.94 9.78
N THR A 35 19.00 -18.09 9.11
CA THR A 35 19.26 -18.20 7.65
C THR A 35 18.16 -17.56 6.80
N SER A 36 16.95 -17.38 7.33
CA SER A 36 15.89 -16.62 6.65
C SER A 36 16.12 -15.11 6.70
N LEU A 37 16.82 -14.62 7.74
CA LEU A 37 17.15 -13.20 7.92
C LEU A 37 18.34 -12.75 7.04
N LEU A 38 19.29 -13.65 6.76
CA LEU A 38 20.48 -13.33 5.95
C LEU A 38 20.23 -13.36 4.43
N ASN A 39 19.11 -13.96 3.98
CA ASN A 39 18.58 -13.83 2.60
C ASN A 39 17.48 -12.75 2.47
N GLY A 40 17.22 -11.98 3.54
CA GLY A 40 16.06 -11.08 3.65
C GLY A 40 16.04 -9.92 2.64
N SER A 41 17.19 -9.47 2.12
CA SER A 41 17.21 -8.32 1.19
C SER A 41 16.74 -8.65 -0.23
N GLN A 42 16.53 -9.93 -0.57
CA GLN A 42 16.09 -10.33 -1.92
C GLN A 42 14.58 -10.44 -2.07
N GLY A 43 13.83 -10.28 -0.96
CA GLY A 43 12.38 -10.37 -0.91
C GLY A 43 11.69 -9.14 -0.32
N ILE A 44 12.40 -8.09 0.08
CA ILE A 44 11.78 -6.87 0.63
C ILE A 44 11.49 -5.90 -0.51
N LEU A 45 10.22 -5.51 -0.66
CA LEU A 45 9.80 -4.47 -1.59
C LEU A 45 10.01 -3.06 -1.00
N GLY A 46 9.77 -2.91 0.29
CA GLY A 46 9.97 -1.64 1.00
C GLY A 46 9.59 -1.74 2.48
N GLU A 47 9.71 -0.62 3.18
CA GLU A 47 9.40 -0.50 4.61
C GLU A 47 8.58 0.77 4.85
N ILE A 48 7.49 0.64 5.60
CA ILE A 48 6.56 1.72 5.92
C ILE A 48 6.38 1.73 7.44
N ASN A 49 6.78 2.80 8.14
CA ASN A 49 6.72 2.89 9.62
C ASN A 49 7.23 1.62 10.34
N ASN A 50 8.43 1.15 10.01
CA ASN A 50 9.03 -0.09 10.56
C ASN A 50 8.29 -1.40 10.22
N LYS A 51 7.29 -1.36 9.34
CA LYS A 51 6.61 -2.54 8.79
C LYS A 51 7.19 -2.89 7.43
N VAL A 52 7.83 -4.04 7.36
CA VAL A 52 8.41 -4.57 6.12
C VAL A 52 7.30 -5.08 5.20
N VAL A 53 7.33 -4.68 3.93
CA VAL A 53 6.48 -5.18 2.86
C VAL A 53 7.27 -6.20 2.05
N ASP A 54 6.88 -7.48 2.12
CA ASP A 54 7.49 -8.54 1.32
C ASP A 54 6.99 -8.48 -0.14
N TYR A 55 7.94 -8.60 -1.07
CA TYR A 55 7.72 -8.57 -2.51
C TYR A 55 6.81 -9.70 -3.00
N ARG A 56 6.98 -10.92 -2.47
CA ARG A 56 6.17 -12.07 -2.88
C ARG A 56 4.73 -11.91 -2.40
N GLU A 57 4.54 -11.43 -1.19
CA GLU A 57 3.20 -11.13 -0.65
C GLU A 57 2.52 -10.04 -1.48
N PHE A 58 3.23 -8.94 -1.74
CA PHE A 58 2.73 -7.85 -2.57
C PHE A 58 2.34 -8.31 -3.98
N GLU A 59 3.18 -9.09 -4.65
CA GLU A 59 2.87 -9.61 -5.99
C GLU A 59 1.72 -10.60 -5.98
N THR A 60 1.58 -11.42 -4.92
CA THR A 60 0.44 -12.34 -4.77
C THR A 60 -0.86 -11.56 -4.62
N GLU A 61 -0.85 -10.50 -3.82
CA GLU A 61 -2.00 -9.62 -3.64
C GLU A 61 -2.34 -8.88 -4.93
N ALA A 62 -1.35 -8.33 -5.63
CA ALA A 62 -1.53 -7.69 -6.93
C ALA A 62 -2.17 -8.64 -7.96
N GLN A 63 -1.72 -9.91 -8.00
CA GLN A 63 -2.30 -10.94 -8.86
C GLN A 63 -3.73 -11.32 -8.46
N ASN A 64 -4.06 -11.33 -7.16
CA ASN A 64 -5.43 -11.55 -6.70
C ASN A 64 -6.35 -10.43 -7.17
N ILE A 65 -5.93 -9.17 -6.98
CA ILE A 65 -6.67 -8.00 -7.42
C ILE A 65 -6.88 -8.03 -8.93
N ASP A 66 -5.83 -8.29 -9.71
CA ASP A 66 -5.92 -8.40 -11.17
C ASP A 66 -6.94 -9.47 -11.61
N ARG A 67 -6.95 -10.62 -10.92
CA ARG A 67 -7.95 -11.68 -11.15
C ARG A 67 -9.38 -11.25 -10.82
N PHE A 68 -9.60 -10.50 -9.73
CA PHE A 68 -10.94 -10.00 -9.37
C PHE A 68 -11.54 -9.08 -10.44
N PHE A 69 -10.69 -8.36 -11.18
CA PHE A 69 -11.07 -7.48 -12.29
C PHE A 69 -10.86 -8.11 -13.67
N ASN A 70 -10.82 -9.44 -13.77
CA ASN A 70 -10.70 -10.20 -15.01
C ASN A 70 -9.46 -9.86 -15.87
N GLY A 71 -8.37 -9.38 -15.27
CA GLY A 71 -7.14 -9.05 -15.99
C GLY A 71 -7.24 -7.82 -16.90
N GLN A 72 -8.24 -6.95 -16.69
CA GLN A 72 -8.45 -5.76 -17.53
C GLN A 72 -7.65 -4.53 -17.06
N GLN A 73 -6.94 -4.64 -15.92
CA GLN A 73 -6.20 -3.53 -15.33
C GLN A 73 -4.80 -3.42 -15.94
N ASP A 74 -4.31 -2.18 -16.11
CA ASP A 74 -2.89 -1.98 -16.34
C ASP A 74 -2.11 -2.45 -15.11
N ARG A 75 -1.16 -3.37 -15.31
CA ARG A 75 -0.43 -4.01 -14.21
C ARG A 75 0.43 -3.02 -13.43
N ASN A 76 1.00 -2.02 -14.10
CA ASN A 76 1.81 -1.02 -13.42
C ASN A 76 0.92 -0.09 -12.58
N GLY A 77 -0.15 0.45 -13.16
CA GLY A 77 -1.12 1.25 -12.42
C GLY A 77 -1.76 0.51 -11.23
N LEU A 78 -2.04 -0.79 -11.37
CA LEU A 78 -2.54 -1.62 -10.27
C LEU A 78 -1.53 -1.72 -9.12
N ARG A 79 -0.25 -1.95 -9.43
CA ARG A 79 0.82 -2.02 -8.43
C ARG A 79 1.01 -0.67 -7.73
N ASP A 80 1.02 0.43 -8.47
CA ASP A 80 1.16 1.77 -7.90
C ASP A 80 -0.01 2.10 -6.94
N LYS A 81 -1.23 1.70 -7.33
CA LYS A 81 -2.41 1.82 -6.46
C LYS A 81 -2.28 0.94 -5.22
N LEU A 82 -1.92 -0.33 -5.38
CA LEU A 82 -1.75 -1.25 -4.25
C LEU A 82 -0.68 -0.76 -3.27
N TRP A 83 0.44 -0.24 -3.79
CA TRP A 83 1.48 0.36 -2.96
C TRP A 83 0.96 1.56 -2.17
N SER A 84 0.25 2.47 -2.84
CA SER A 84 -0.38 3.62 -2.18
C SER A 84 -1.40 3.19 -1.11
N ASP A 85 -2.19 2.16 -1.39
CA ASP A 85 -3.16 1.58 -0.46
C ASP A 85 -2.45 0.97 0.76
N LYS A 86 -1.30 0.28 0.58
CA LYS A 86 -0.49 -0.26 1.69
C LYS A 86 0.12 0.84 2.55
N VAL A 87 0.67 1.89 1.92
CA VAL A 87 1.19 3.05 2.66
C VAL A 87 0.10 3.69 3.49
N ASN A 88 -1.07 3.93 2.88
CA ASN A 88 -2.20 4.52 3.59
C ASN A 88 -2.73 3.62 4.71
N GLU A 89 -2.83 2.31 4.49
CA GLU A 89 -3.22 1.33 5.51
C GLU A 89 -2.30 1.42 6.72
N VAL A 90 -0.98 1.33 6.52
CA VAL A 90 -0.04 1.35 7.65
C VAL A 90 -0.07 2.67 8.41
N VAL A 91 -0.15 3.81 7.70
CA VAL A 91 -0.15 5.13 8.33
C VAL A 91 -1.46 5.38 9.07
N MET A 92 -2.61 5.02 8.49
CA MET A 92 -3.91 5.38 9.04
C MET A 92 -4.43 4.37 10.07
N ASP A 93 -4.12 3.08 9.94
CA ASP A 93 -4.59 2.07 10.89
C ASP A 93 -4.05 2.35 12.30
N GLU A 94 -2.79 2.78 12.42
CA GLU A 94 -2.20 3.24 13.69
C GLU A 94 -3.02 4.40 14.29
N GLN A 95 -3.37 5.40 13.48
CA GLN A 95 -4.17 6.54 13.94
C GLN A 95 -5.60 6.14 14.32
N TYR A 96 -6.20 5.19 13.60
CA TYR A 96 -7.52 4.67 13.92
C TYR A 96 -7.52 3.90 15.25
N GLU A 97 -6.52 3.05 15.47
CA GLU A 97 -6.37 2.29 16.71
C GLU A 97 -6.14 3.20 17.92
N ASP A 98 -5.27 4.20 17.78
CA ASP A 98 -4.93 5.15 18.85
C ASP A 98 -6.15 5.93 19.37
N ILE A 99 -7.07 6.31 18.47
CA ILE A 99 -8.31 7.02 18.84
C ILE A 99 -9.49 6.08 19.10
N GLY A 100 -9.29 4.77 19.01
CA GLY A 100 -10.31 3.74 19.22
C GLY A 100 -11.40 3.70 18.15
N LEU A 101 -11.06 4.07 16.91
CA LEU A 101 -11.99 4.09 15.80
C LEU A 101 -12.23 2.68 15.25
N MET A 102 -13.49 2.23 15.27
CA MET A 102 -13.87 0.91 14.76
C MET A 102 -15.17 0.95 13.95
N VAL A 103 -15.35 -0.10 13.14
CA VAL A 103 -16.59 -0.37 12.41
C VAL A 103 -17.17 -1.68 12.96
N SER A 104 -18.40 -1.61 13.47
CA SER A 104 -19.05 -2.82 13.98
C SER A 104 -19.47 -3.73 12.83
N SER A 105 -19.57 -5.04 13.08
CA SER A 105 -20.07 -6.00 12.08
C SER A 105 -21.48 -5.65 11.58
N GLU A 106 -22.33 -5.09 12.46
CA GLU A 106 -23.67 -4.62 12.08
C GLU A 106 -23.60 -3.41 11.14
N GLU A 107 -22.71 -2.46 11.40
CA GLU A 107 -22.49 -1.31 10.53
C GLU A 107 -21.92 -1.71 9.18
N LEU A 108 -20.94 -2.62 9.18
CA LEU A 108 -20.34 -3.16 7.96
C LEU A 108 -21.38 -3.93 7.14
N ALA A 109 -22.21 -4.75 7.79
CA ALA A 109 -23.36 -5.41 7.16
C ALA A 109 -24.35 -4.41 6.56
N GLY A 110 -24.64 -3.32 7.28
CA GLY A 110 -25.48 -2.22 6.79
C GLY A 110 -24.93 -1.59 5.51
N LEU A 111 -23.64 -1.25 5.51
CA LEU A 111 -22.97 -0.63 4.36
C LEU A 111 -22.80 -1.61 3.19
N THR A 112 -22.64 -2.90 3.47
CA THR A 112 -22.39 -3.91 2.44
C THR A 112 -23.67 -4.31 1.74
N PHE A 113 -24.75 -4.62 2.46
CA PHE A 113 -25.96 -5.20 1.86
C PHE A 113 -27.26 -4.57 2.38
N GLY A 114 -27.20 -3.40 3.02
CA GLY A 114 -28.38 -2.69 3.50
C GLY A 114 -29.07 -3.36 4.69
N TYR A 115 -28.31 -4.10 5.51
CA TYR A 115 -28.82 -4.71 6.75
C TYR A 115 -29.60 -3.69 7.59
N LYS A 116 -30.76 -4.11 8.12
CA LYS A 116 -31.67 -3.24 8.89
C LYS A 116 -32.08 -1.95 8.16
N SER A 117 -32.25 -2.02 6.84
CA SER A 117 -32.64 -0.87 6.00
C SER A 117 -31.61 0.26 6.01
N ALA A 118 -30.34 -0.05 6.28
CA ALA A 118 -29.25 0.89 6.09
C ALA A 118 -29.03 1.16 4.59
N GLU A 119 -28.52 2.35 4.29
CA GLU A 119 -28.06 2.66 2.94
C GLU A 119 -26.75 1.93 2.64
N MET A 120 -26.74 1.18 1.53
CA MET A 120 -25.51 0.57 1.02
C MET A 120 -24.49 1.64 0.66
N SER A 121 -23.20 1.32 0.79
CA SER A 121 -22.13 2.19 0.30
C SER A 121 -22.14 2.27 -1.24
N SER A 122 -21.53 3.31 -1.79
CA SER A 122 -21.31 3.41 -3.24
C SER A 122 -20.49 2.24 -3.77
N THR A 123 -19.48 1.81 -3.02
CA THR A 123 -18.64 0.65 -3.33
C THR A 123 -19.48 -0.62 -3.43
N ALA A 124 -20.39 -0.85 -2.48
CA ALA A 124 -21.30 -1.99 -2.50
C ALA A 124 -22.23 -1.96 -3.72
N ARG A 125 -22.87 -0.82 -3.98
CA ARG A 125 -23.73 -0.64 -5.16
C ARG A 125 -23.01 -0.94 -6.47
N GLN A 126 -21.78 -0.41 -6.63
CA GLN A 126 -20.96 -0.67 -7.81
C GLN A 126 -20.60 -2.16 -7.93
N PHE A 127 -20.22 -2.79 -6.81
CA PHE A 127 -19.84 -4.20 -6.78
C PHE A 127 -21.01 -5.12 -7.18
N PHE A 128 -22.22 -4.84 -6.69
CA PHE A 128 -23.43 -5.59 -7.06
C PHE A 128 -24.02 -5.19 -8.42
N GLY A 129 -23.43 -4.20 -9.11
CA GLY A 129 -23.96 -3.71 -10.39
C GLY A 129 -25.33 -3.04 -10.25
N ALA A 130 -25.66 -2.54 -9.07
CA ALA A 130 -26.95 -1.96 -8.74
C ALA A 130 -26.88 -0.43 -8.82
N ALA A 131 -27.67 0.17 -9.71
CA ALA A 131 -27.81 1.62 -9.80
C ALA A 131 -28.61 2.22 -8.62
N THR A 132 -29.43 1.40 -7.96
CA THR A 132 -30.33 1.76 -6.88
C THR A 132 -30.28 0.73 -5.74
N GLN A 133 -30.91 1.02 -4.61
CA GLN A 133 -31.08 0.09 -3.47
C GLN A 133 -32.06 -1.05 -3.79
N ASP A 134 -32.56 -1.16 -5.03
CA ASP A 134 -33.65 -2.07 -5.43
C ASP A 134 -33.23 -3.53 -5.64
N VAL A 135 -32.02 -3.92 -5.22
CA VAL A 135 -31.62 -5.33 -5.22
C VAL A 135 -32.38 -6.03 -4.10
N SER A 136 -33.20 -7.02 -4.44
CA SER A 136 -33.96 -7.74 -3.41
C SER A 136 -33.02 -8.48 -2.46
N SER A 137 -33.43 -8.68 -1.21
CA SER A 137 -32.62 -9.41 -0.23
C SER A 137 -32.24 -10.81 -0.72
N GLU A 138 -33.10 -11.45 -1.51
CA GLU A 138 -32.87 -12.77 -2.12
C GLU A 138 -31.81 -12.71 -3.22
N GLN A 139 -31.81 -11.64 -4.04
CA GLN A 139 -30.79 -11.43 -5.07
C GLN A 139 -29.42 -11.18 -4.44
N LEU A 140 -29.34 -10.33 -3.41
CA LEU A 140 -28.11 -10.11 -2.65
C LEU A 140 -27.59 -11.40 -2.01
N ALA A 141 -28.46 -12.16 -1.33
CA ALA A 141 -28.09 -13.42 -0.72
C ALA A 141 -27.52 -14.42 -1.75
N SER A 142 -28.12 -14.50 -2.94
CA SER A 142 -27.64 -15.39 -4.01
C SER A 142 -26.25 -15.00 -4.54
N VAL A 143 -25.99 -13.70 -4.71
CA VAL A 143 -24.69 -13.20 -5.20
C VAL A 143 -23.61 -13.36 -4.14
N ILE A 144 -23.94 -13.06 -2.88
CA ILE A 144 -23.02 -13.22 -1.74
C ILE A 144 -22.66 -14.70 -1.59
N GLN A 145 -23.65 -15.60 -1.59
CA GLN A 145 -23.40 -17.03 -1.46
C GLN A 145 -22.54 -17.55 -2.61
N GLN A 146 -22.84 -17.13 -3.85
CA GLN A 146 -22.05 -17.52 -5.01
C GLN A 146 -20.58 -17.06 -4.88
N ILE A 147 -20.33 -15.81 -4.51
CA ILE A 147 -18.96 -15.29 -4.40
C ILE A 147 -18.24 -15.94 -3.22
N HIS A 148 -18.90 -16.09 -2.08
CA HIS A 148 -18.33 -16.77 -0.91
C HIS A 148 -17.90 -18.21 -1.24
N ASP A 149 -18.70 -18.94 -2.01
CA ASP A 149 -18.43 -20.34 -2.34
C ASP A 149 -17.43 -20.50 -3.50
N THR A 150 -17.33 -19.52 -4.40
CA THR A 150 -16.48 -19.61 -5.61
C THR A 150 -15.16 -18.85 -5.51
N ASP A 151 -15.12 -17.73 -4.78
CA ASP A 151 -13.96 -16.83 -4.65
C ASP A 151 -13.98 -16.06 -3.31
N PRO A 152 -13.67 -16.74 -2.19
CA PRO A 152 -13.71 -16.12 -0.85
C PRO A 152 -12.70 -14.99 -0.69
N LEU A 153 -11.58 -15.01 -1.42
CA LEU A 153 -10.58 -13.93 -1.38
C LEU A 153 -11.14 -12.64 -1.99
N ARG A 154 -11.93 -12.75 -3.06
CA ARG A 154 -12.62 -11.60 -3.65
C ARG A 154 -13.64 -11.00 -2.68
N TRP A 155 -14.34 -11.85 -1.93
CA TRP A 155 -15.26 -11.39 -0.89
C TRP A 155 -14.52 -10.60 0.20
N MET A 156 -13.45 -11.16 0.76
CA MET A 156 -12.64 -10.49 1.79
C MET A 156 -12.06 -9.16 1.29
N TYR A 157 -11.58 -9.10 0.04
CA TYR A 157 -11.07 -7.87 -0.56
C TYR A 157 -12.17 -6.80 -0.65
N PHE A 158 -13.35 -7.18 -1.12
CA PHE A 158 -14.49 -6.27 -1.22
C PHE A 158 -14.96 -5.74 0.15
N GLU A 159 -15.12 -6.62 1.14
CA GLU A 159 -15.50 -6.24 2.51
C GLU A 159 -14.46 -5.30 3.13
N ASN A 160 -13.17 -5.56 2.90
CA ASN A 160 -12.07 -4.72 3.38
C ASN A 160 -12.09 -3.31 2.76
N ILE A 161 -12.44 -3.16 1.48
CA ILE A 161 -12.60 -1.83 0.86
C ILE A 161 -13.67 -1.02 1.59
N ILE A 162 -14.83 -1.61 1.86
CA ILE A 162 -15.94 -0.93 2.54
C ILE A 162 -15.54 -0.54 3.96
N LEU A 163 -14.86 -1.44 4.68
CA LEU A 163 -14.34 -1.18 6.02
C LEU A 163 -13.37 0.01 6.02
N LYS A 164 -12.37 0.01 5.13
CA LYS A 164 -11.38 1.08 5.03
C LYS A 164 -12.00 2.42 4.64
N GLU A 165 -12.93 2.41 3.69
CA GLU A 165 -13.70 3.58 3.29
C GLU A 165 -14.45 4.16 4.50
N ARG A 166 -15.10 3.31 5.28
CA ARG A 166 -15.86 3.73 6.46
C ARG A 166 -14.98 4.29 7.57
N LEU A 167 -13.85 3.68 7.87
CA LEU A 167 -12.88 4.20 8.84
C LEU A 167 -12.37 5.59 8.42
N SER A 168 -11.97 5.74 7.16
CA SER A 168 -11.51 7.02 6.61
C SER A 168 -12.57 8.12 6.69
N GLN A 169 -13.83 7.80 6.38
CA GLN A 169 -14.96 8.72 6.53
C GLN A 169 -15.16 9.13 7.99
N LYS A 170 -15.17 8.18 8.92
CA LYS A 170 -15.35 8.48 10.34
C LYS A 170 -14.21 9.37 10.86
N TYR A 171 -12.97 9.06 10.52
CA TYR A 171 -11.80 9.85 10.90
C TYR A 171 -11.90 11.28 10.36
N SER A 172 -12.16 11.44 9.06
CA SER A 172 -12.32 12.75 8.43
C SER A 172 -13.46 13.56 9.05
N ASN A 173 -14.55 12.89 9.44
CA ASN A 173 -15.67 13.52 10.13
C ASN A 173 -15.31 13.95 11.55
N LEU A 174 -14.49 13.19 12.27
CA LEU A 174 -13.97 13.58 13.59
C LEU A 174 -13.08 14.82 13.47
N VAL A 175 -12.14 14.82 12.51
CA VAL A 175 -11.28 15.98 12.26
C VAL A 175 -12.12 17.21 11.92
N ARG A 176 -13.07 17.09 10.99
CA ARG A 176 -13.96 18.20 10.60
C ARG A 176 -14.79 18.73 11.78
N GLN A 177 -15.28 17.85 12.64
CA GLN A 177 -16.08 18.26 13.81
C GLN A 177 -15.21 18.82 14.94
N GLY A 178 -13.95 18.39 15.05
CA GLY A 178 -12.99 18.93 16.01
C GLY A 178 -12.47 20.31 15.62
N LEU A 179 -12.39 20.61 14.32
CA LEU A 179 -11.97 21.91 13.80
C LEU A 179 -13.16 22.87 13.70
N THR A 180 -13.53 23.49 14.82
CA THR A 180 -14.55 24.54 14.86
C THR A 180 -13.91 25.92 14.76
N ALA A 181 -14.40 26.78 13.86
CA ALA A 181 -13.95 28.18 13.81
C ALA A 181 -14.35 28.91 15.09
N SER A 182 -13.38 29.56 15.72
CA SER A 182 -13.63 30.42 16.88
C SER A 182 -14.12 31.80 16.44
N ASN A 183 -14.66 32.57 17.40
CA ASN A 183 -15.00 33.97 17.15
C ASN A 183 -13.77 34.82 16.76
N ILE A 184 -12.56 34.40 17.17
CA ILE A 184 -11.31 35.07 16.79
C ILE A 184 -11.03 34.83 15.31
N ASP A 185 -11.17 33.60 14.83
CA ASP A 185 -10.97 33.26 13.42
C ASP A 185 -11.96 34.01 12.52
N ALA A 186 -13.22 34.14 12.96
CA ALA A 186 -14.23 34.93 12.27
C ALA A 186 -13.86 36.42 12.21
N GLN A 187 -13.32 36.98 13.30
CA GLN A 187 -12.88 38.37 13.33
C GLN A 187 -11.66 38.62 12.44
N VAL A 188 -10.68 37.71 12.43
CA VAL A 188 -9.52 37.79 11.54
C VAL A 188 -9.97 37.73 10.08
N TYR A 189 -10.82 36.76 9.71
CA TYR A 189 -11.36 36.65 8.35
C TYR A 189 -12.13 37.91 7.92
N TYR A 190 -12.95 38.48 8.81
CA TYR A 190 -13.66 39.73 8.56
C TYR A 190 -12.70 40.90 8.32
N ASN A 191 -11.67 41.02 9.17
CA ASN A 191 -10.67 42.07 9.04
C ASN A 191 -9.86 41.94 7.75
N ASP A 192 -9.47 40.72 7.36
CA ASP A 192 -8.72 40.45 6.13
C ASP A 192 -9.55 40.74 4.88
N GLN A 193 -10.85 40.42 4.87
CA GLN A 193 -11.73 40.81 3.75
C GLN A 193 -12.03 42.30 3.72
N GLY A 194 -12.09 42.95 4.88
CA GLY A 194 -12.39 44.37 5.02
C GLY A 194 -11.19 45.29 4.82
N ALA A 195 -9.97 44.75 4.88
CA ALA A 195 -8.73 45.52 4.74
C ALA A 195 -8.51 45.97 3.29
N GLN A 196 -9.11 47.10 2.92
CA GLN A 196 -8.77 47.82 1.70
C GLN A 196 -7.66 48.84 2.00
N THR A 197 -6.54 48.73 1.28
CA THR A 197 -5.47 49.72 1.30
C THR A 197 -5.40 50.43 -0.06
N SER A 198 -5.19 51.75 -0.04
CA SER A 198 -5.06 52.57 -1.23
C SER A 198 -3.58 52.86 -1.50
N GLY A 199 -3.03 52.25 -2.56
CA GLY A 199 -1.66 52.46 -3.00
C GLY A 199 -1.59 53.28 -4.29
N ARG A 200 -0.58 54.15 -4.41
CA ARG A 200 -0.19 54.74 -5.70
C ARG A 200 0.98 53.95 -6.24
N TYR A 201 0.81 53.34 -7.41
CA TYR A 201 1.89 52.69 -8.13
C TYR A 201 2.16 53.45 -9.43
N VAL A 202 3.40 53.43 -9.87
CA VAL A 202 3.79 53.86 -11.21
C VAL A 202 4.13 52.59 -11.97
N PHE A 203 3.31 52.25 -12.96
CA PHE A 203 3.61 51.16 -13.87
C PHE A 203 4.65 51.65 -14.88
N LYS A 204 5.88 51.17 -14.76
CA LYS A 204 6.87 51.29 -15.84
C LYS A 204 6.65 50.10 -16.77
N PRO A 205 6.10 50.29 -17.98
CA PRO A 205 6.02 49.21 -18.95
C PRO A 205 7.43 48.69 -19.25
N PHE A 206 7.58 47.37 -19.32
CA PHE A 206 8.82 46.74 -19.74
C PHE A 206 9.11 47.13 -21.19
N ASP A 207 10.37 47.41 -21.49
CA ASP A 207 10.79 47.55 -22.88
C ASP A 207 10.65 46.18 -23.56
N THR A 208 9.78 46.10 -24.57
CA THR A 208 9.54 44.86 -25.31
C THR A 208 10.56 44.61 -26.42
N ASN A 209 11.53 45.52 -26.61
CA ASN A 209 12.59 45.41 -27.62
C ASN A 209 13.92 44.87 -27.04
N ILE A 210 13.86 44.09 -25.96
CA ILE A 210 15.04 43.43 -25.41
C ILE A 210 15.31 42.17 -26.24
N GLU A 211 16.31 42.21 -27.10
CA GLU A 211 16.84 41.03 -27.77
C GLU A 211 17.79 40.31 -26.81
N VAL A 212 17.39 39.13 -26.34
CA VAL A 212 18.23 38.27 -25.50
C VAL A 212 19.14 37.43 -26.41
N THR A 213 20.44 37.48 -26.16
CA THR A 213 21.42 36.68 -26.91
C THR A 213 21.52 35.26 -26.36
N ASP A 214 21.88 34.30 -27.22
CA ASP A 214 22.15 32.92 -26.80
C ASP A 214 23.24 32.84 -25.70
N SER A 215 24.17 33.79 -25.68
CA SER A 215 25.22 33.84 -24.66
C SER A 215 24.68 34.21 -23.27
N GLU A 216 23.69 35.09 -23.21
CA GLU A 216 23.02 35.49 -21.96
C GLU A 216 22.15 34.37 -21.43
N ILE A 217 21.47 33.63 -22.32
CA ILE A 217 20.70 32.43 -21.95
C ILE A 217 21.63 31.37 -21.34
N GLN A 218 22.78 31.10 -21.97
CA GLN A 218 23.76 30.14 -21.44
C GLN A 218 24.40 30.60 -20.12
N ALA A 219 24.67 31.89 -19.97
CA ALA A 219 25.19 32.46 -18.72
C ALA A 219 24.18 32.28 -17.59
N TYR A 220 22.92 32.69 -17.82
CA TYR A 220 21.84 32.56 -16.85
C TYR A 220 21.58 31.11 -16.46
N TYR A 221 21.53 30.18 -17.42
CA TYR A 221 21.36 28.76 -17.14
C TYR A 221 22.49 28.18 -16.26
N ARG A 222 23.74 28.60 -16.47
CA ARG A 222 24.86 28.14 -15.65
C ARG A 222 24.80 28.66 -14.22
N GLU A 223 24.36 29.89 -14.02
CA GLU A 223 24.25 30.52 -12.71
C GLU A 223 23.05 30.04 -11.90
N ASN A 224 21.96 29.61 -12.57
CA ASN A 224 20.70 29.21 -11.94
C ASN A 224 20.37 27.73 -12.15
N LYS A 225 21.40 26.87 -12.25
CA LYS A 225 21.25 25.43 -12.55
C LYS A 225 20.30 24.68 -11.61
N GLU A 226 20.23 25.11 -10.35
CA GLU A 226 19.38 24.48 -9.32
C GLU A 226 17.87 24.71 -9.57
N GLU A 227 17.50 25.75 -10.32
CA GLU A 227 16.10 26.04 -10.68
C GLU A 227 15.62 25.21 -11.88
N TYR A 228 16.54 24.54 -12.57
CA TYR A 228 16.27 23.69 -13.72
C TYR A 228 16.70 22.24 -13.47
N PRO A 229 16.12 21.57 -12.46
CA PRO A 229 16.43 20.17 -12.18
C PRO A 229 16.02 19.33 -13.39
N GLN A 230 16.96 18.54 -13.90
CA GLN A 230 16.69 17.57 -14.94
C GLN A 230 16.57 16.20 -14.29
N ASP A 231 15.44 15.53 -14.50
CA ASP A 231 15.26 14.16 -14.03
C ASP A 231 16.38 13.27 -14.60
N GLU A 232 16.88 12.37 -13.76
CA GLU A 232 17.91 11.43 -14.17
C GLU A 232 17.37 10.54 -15.31
N SER A 233 17.83 10.81 -16.53
CA SER A 233 17.56 9.95 -17.69
C SER A 233 18.73 8.99 -17.92
N ARG A 234 18.42 7.82 -18.48
CA ARG A 234 19.40 6.84 -18.95
C ARG A 234 19.01 6.42 -20.36
N GLU A 235 19.96 6.48 -21.28
CA GLU A 235 19.80 5.96 -22.63
C GLU A 235 20.31 4.52 -22.69
N LEU A 236 19.47 3.60 -23.16
CA LEU A 236 19.83 2.19 -23.35
C LEU A 236 19.84 1.87 -24.85
N THR A 237 21.02 1.66 -25.41
CA THR A 237 21.17 1.13 -26.77
C THR A 237 21.22 -0.39 -26.73
N LEU A 238 20.23 -1.05 -27.33
CA LEU A 238 20.14 -2.52 -27.36
C LEU A 238 20.53 -3.05 -28.75
N ALA A 239 21.46 -4.00 -28.79
CA ALA A 239 21.74 -4.79 -29.99
C ALA A 239 20.98 -6.12 -29.94
N ILE A 240 19.94 -6.26 -30.76
CA ILE A 240 19.15 -7.49 -30.85
C ILE A 240 19.77 -8.41 -31.90
N LEU A 241 20.45 -9.45 -31.45
CA LEU A 241 20.96 -10.51 -32.33
C LEU A 241 19.88 -11.57 -32.56
N ARG A 242 19.37 -11.67 -33.80
CA ARG A 242 18.48 -12.76 -34.19
C ARG A 242 19.29 -13.92 -34.78
N PHE A 243 19.29 -15.06 -34.11
CA PHE A 243 19.84 -16.30 -34.66
C PHE A 243 18.75 -17.06 -35.42
N SER A 244 18.95 -17.31 -36.72
CA SER A 244 18.11 -18.23 -37.48
C SER A 244 18.67 -19.65 -37.36
N ARG A 245 17.84 -20.61 -36.94
CA ARG A 245 18.18 -22.04 -37.05
C ARG A 245 18.09 -22.44 -38.51
N GLN A 246 19.22 -22.53 -39.21
CA GLN A 246 19.27 -23.28 -40.46
C GLN A 246 19.18 -24.77 -40.13
N ILE A 247 18.02 -25.37 -40.43
CA ILE A 247 17.88 -26.83 -40.45
C ILE A 247 18.62 -27.32 -41.71
N LEU A 248 19.77 -27.95 -41.52
CA LEU A 248 20.51 -28.63 -42.59
C LEU A 248 19.68 -29.83 -43.09
N THR A 249 18.94 -29.64 -44.18
CA THR A 249 18.39 -30.76 -44.96
C THR A 249 19.52 -31.41 -45.77
N LYS A 250 20.04 -32.53 -45.28
CA LYS A 250 20.91 -33.43 -46.06
C LYS A 250 20.12 -33.93 -47.28
N LYS A 251 20.50 -33.49 -48.49
CA LYS A 251 20.10 -34.17 -49.73
C LYS A 251 20.85 -35.50 -49.83
N LYS A 252 20.10 -36.57 -50.13
CA LYS A 252 20.61 -37.88 -50.57
C LYS A 252 21.26 -37.76 -51.94
#